data_AF-W9T654-F1
#
_entry.id   AF-W9T654-F1
#
_cell.length_a   1.000
_cell.length_b   1.000
_cell.length_c   1.000
_cell.angle_alpha   90.00
_cell.angle_beta   90.00
_cell.angle_gamma   90.00
#
_symmetry.space_group_name_H-M   'P 1'
#
loop_
_entity.id
_entity.type
_entity.pdbx_description
1 polymer ?
#
loop_
_entity_poly.entity_id
_entity_poly.type
_entity_poly.pdbx_seq_one_letter_code
_entity_poly.pdbx_strand_id
1 'polypeptide(L)'
;MLLDAAAQERLPAAASAAQVKYLATNQAIQAVELALAAVGNSGLDRRNPLQRHYRDVLCARIHTPQDDVALGGIGRAAFGRAALGLG
;
A
#
# COMPACT_ATOMS: atom_id res chain seq x y z
N MET A 1 10.63 6.46 -2.25
CA MET A 1 9.15 6.49 -2.26
C MET A 1 8.63 6.69 -0.83
N LEU A 2 7.33 6.99 -0.60
CA LEU A 2 6.76 7.14 0.76
C LEU A 2 6.95 5.89 1.64
N LEU A 3 7.12 4.72 1.04
CA LEU A 3 7.42 3.47 1.74
C LEU A 3 8.88 3.34 2.13
N ASP A 4 9.83 3.78 1.30
CA ASP A 4 11.23 3.91 1.75
C ASP A 4 11.33 4.95 2.86
N ALA A 5 10.58 6.06 2.75
CA ALA A 5 10.48 7.04 3.82
C ALA A 5 9.86 6.42 5.08
N ALA A 6 8.80 5.61 4.97
CA ALA A 6 8.26 4.86 6.12
C ALA A 6 9.27 3.89 6.73
N ALA A 7 9.95 3.10 5.90
CA ALA A 7 10.97 2.16 6.31
C ALA A 7 12.19 2.84 6.95
N GLN A 8 12.44 4.10 6.60
CA GLN A 8 13.51 4.95 7.16
C GLN A 8 13.01 5.92 8.25
N GLU A 9 11.79 5.72 8.76
CA GLU A 9 11.12 6.58 9.76
C GLU A 9 11.08 8.08 9.38
N ARG A 10 11.11 8.35 8.09
CA ARG A 10 11.16 9.67 7.46
C ARG A 10 9.81 10.11 6.92
N LEU A 11 8.72 9.56 7.47
CA LEU A 11 7.39 10.03 7.12
C LEU A 11 7.29 11.51 7.50
N PRO A 12 6.86 12.39 6.58
CA PRO A 12 6.55 13.76 6.97
C PRO A 12 5.48 13.70 8.06
N ALA A 13 5.56 14.59 9.05
CA ALA A 13 4.56 14.68 10.13
C ALA A 13 3.10 14.83 9.60
N ALA A 14 2.95 15.23 8.33
CA ALA A 14 1.68 15.36 7.62
C ALA A 14 1.18 14.06 6.94
N ALA A 15 1.93 12.94 6.99
CA ALA A 15 1.49 11.70 6.37
C ALA A 15 0.28 11.12 7.11
N SER A 16 -0.87 11.06 6.44
CA SER A 16 -2.08 10.53 7.07
C SER A 16 -2.03 8.99 7.15
N ALA A 17 -2.72 8.41 8.13
CA ALA A 17 -2.87 6.95 8.22
C ALA A 17 -3.44 6.34 6.93
N ALA A 18 -4.29 7.08 6.21
CA ALA A 18 -4.83 6.67 4.91
C ALA A 18 -3.75 6.60 3.82
N GLN A 19 -2.79 7.54 3.81
CA GLN A 19 -1.64 7.49 2.89
C GLN A 19 -0.77 6.28 3.20
N VAL A 20 -0.44 6.06 4.48
CA VAL A 20 0.37 4.91 4.91
C VAL A 20 -0.30 3.60 4.54
N LYS A 21 -1.61 3.45 4.80
CA LYS A 21 -2.37 2.27 4.40
C LYS A 21 -2.28 2.05 2.90
N TYR A 22 -2.67 3.06 2.10
CA TYR A 22 -2.69 2.95 0.64
C TYR A 22 -1.34 2.47 0.09
N LEU A 23 -0.27 3.10 0.56
CA LEU A 23 1.09 2.76 0.18
C LEU A 23 1.48 1.33 0.60
N ALA A 24 1.37 1.01 1.89
CA ALA A 24 1.82 -0.26 2.43
C ALA A 24 1.05 -1.45 1.83
N THR A 25 -0.26 -1.32 1.68
CA THR A 25 -1.07 -2.42 1.16
C THR A 25 -0.83 -2.66 -0.32
N ASN A 26 -0.72 -1.60 -1.14
CA ASN A 26 -0.45 -1.76 -2.57
C ASN A 26 0.95 -2.31 -2.84
N GLN A 27 1.97 -1.87 -2.09
CA GLN A 27 3.30 -2.46 -2.23
C GLN A 27 3.38 -3.90 -1.71
N ALA A 28 2.72 -4.23 -0.61
CA ALA A 28 2.71 -5.61 -0.12
C ALA A 28 2.06 -6.55 -1.15
N ILE A 29 0.95 -6.15 -1.77
CA ILE A 29 0.32 -6.89 -2.87
C ILE A 29 1.30 -7.06 -4.02
N GLN A 30 1.89 -5.96 -4.51
CA GLN A 30 2.83 -5.99 -5.63
C GLN A 30 4.06 -6.87 -5.34
N ALA A 31 4.62 -6.78 -4.13
CA ALA A 31 5.78 -7.58 -3.74
C ALA A 31 5.49 -9.08 -3.77
N VAL A 32 4.32 -9.49 -3.27
CA VAL A 32 3.91 -10.91 -3.28
C VAL A 32 3.57 -11.38 -4.70
N GLU A 33 2.94 -10.54 -5.52
CA GLU A 33 2.68 -10.84 -6.94
C GLU A 33 3.98 -11.01 -7.74
N LEU A 34 4.97 -10.13 -7.52
CA LEU A 34 6.30 -10.24 -8.11
C LEU A 34 7.03 -11.52 -7.66
N ALA A 35 6.97 -11.85 -6.37
CA ALA A 35 7.54 -13.08 -5.85
C ALA A 35 6.87 -14.32 -6.47
N LEU A 36 5.54 -14.32 -6.62
CA LEU A 36 4.80 -15.42 -7.23
C LEU A 36 5.15 -15.58 -8.72
N ALA A 37 5.26 -14.46 -9.45
CA ALA A 37 5.69 -14.46 -10.84
C ALA A 37 7.12 -14.99 -11.01
N ALA A 38 8.03 -14.62 -10.11
CA ALA A 38 9.42 -15.09 -10.14
C ALA A 38 9.56 -16.59 -9.84
N VAL A 39 8.76 -17.11 -8.91
CA VAL A 39 8.77 -18.54 -8.54
C VAL A 39 8.00 -19.41 -9.55
N GLY A 40 6.97 -18.85 -10.18
CA GLY A 40 6.10 -19.57 -11.11
C GLY A 40 5.14 -20.53 -10.40
N ASN A 41 4.65 -21.55 -11.12
CA ASN A 41 3.59 -22.46 -10.64
C ASN A 41 3.92 -23.17 -9.31
N SER A 42 5.19 -23.41 -9.01
CA SER A 42 5.61 -24.00 -7.72
C SER A 42 5.31 -23.09 -6.53
N GLY A 43 5.13 -21.79 -6.75
CA GLY A 43 4.66 -20.81 -5.77
C GLY A 43 3.21 -21.03 -5.34
N LEU A 44 2.42 -21.76 -6.14
CA LEU A 44 1.03 -22.10 -5.87
C LEU A 44 0.86 -23.45 -5.15
N ASP A 45 1.93 -24.24 -4.96
CA ASP A 45 1.87 -25.48 -4.18
C ASP A 45 1.45 -25.16 -2.73
N ARG A 46 0.54 -25.96 -2.16
CA ARG A 46 0.04 -25.74 -0.78
C ARG A 46 1.15 -25.80 0.28
N ARG A 47 2.25 -26.50 0.00
CA ARG A 47 3.44 -26.59 0.86
C ARG A 47 4.34 -25.36 0.71
N ASN A 48 4.18 -24.57 -0.34
CA ASN A 48 4.85 -23.30 -0.50
C ASN A 48 4.06 -22.21 0.26
N PRO A 49 4.66 -21.50 1.24
CA PRO A 49 3.93 -20.47 1.99
C PRO A 49 3.48 -19.29 1.13
N LEU A 50 4.05 -19.10 -0.08
CA LEU A 50 3.77 -17.97 -0.95
C LEU A 50 2.30 -17.88 -1.39
N GLN A 51 1.63 -19.01 -1.68
CA GLN A 51 0.19 -19.00 -2.01
C GLN A 51 -0.66 -18.48 -0.85
N ARG A 52 -0.26 -18.77 0.40
CA ARG A 52 -0.96 -18.28 1.58
C ARG A 52 -0.72 -16.79 1.76
N HIS A 53 0.54 -16.33 1.63
CA HIS A 53 0.83 -14.90 1.67
C HIS A 53 0.07 -14.11 0.59
N TYR A 54 -0.06 -14.67 -0.61
CA TYR A 54 -0.84 -14.05 -1.69
C TYR A 54 -2.33 -13.95 -1.32
N ARG A 55 -2.93 -15.01 -0.79
CA ARG A 55 -4.32 -14.97 -0.31
C ARG A 55 -4.52 -13.99 0.84
N ASP A 56 -3.60 -13.99 1.80
CA ASP A 56 -3.68 -13.17 3.01
C ASP A 56 -3.55 -11.68 2.66
N VAL A 57 -2.60 -11.30 1.78
CA VAL A 57 -2.37 -9.88 1.46
C VAL A 57 -3.52 -9.24 0.68
N LEU A 58 -4.30 -10.03 -0.08
CA LEU A 58 -5.40 -9.52 -0.89
C LEU A 58 -6.58 -8.97 -0.05
N CYS A 59 -6.75 -9.38 1.21
CA CYS A 59 -7.81 -8.85 2.07
C CYS A 59 -7.62 -7.34 2.36
N ALA A 60 -6.40 -6.83 2.22
CA ALA A 60 -6.09 -5.42 2.43
C ALA A 60 -6.92 -4.45 1.55
N ARG A 61 -7.42 -4.93 0.39
CA ARG A 61 -8.26 -4.14 -0.52
C ARG A 61 -9.62 -3.77 0.06
N ILE A 62 -10.18 -4.61 0.93
CA ILE A 62 -11.52 -4.39 1.52
C ILE A 62 -11.48 -3.70 2.88
N HIS A 63 -10.29 -3.56 3.48
CA HIS A 63 -10.14 -2.90 4.76
C HIS A 63 -10.19 -1.38 4.60
N THR A 64 -11.13 -0.76 5.32
CA THR A 64 -11.35 0.69 5.34
C THR A 64 -10.10 1.45 5.83
N PRO A 65 -9.77 2.60 5.21
CA PRO A 65 -10.40 3.15 4.01
C PRO A 65 -9.99 2.35 2.75
N GLN A 66 -10.97 2.06 1.89
CA GLN A 66 -10.69 1.60 0.54
C GLN A 66 -9.91 2.66 -0.23
N ASP A 67 -9.21 2.23 -1.27
CA ASP A 67 -8.21 3.07 -1.95
C ASP A 67 -8.84 4.29 -2.63
N ASP A 68 -10.06 4.19 -3.14
CA ASP A 68 -10.83 5.31 -3.69
C ASP A 68 -11.16 6.36 -2.62
N VAL A 69 -11.60 5.92 -1.43
CA VAL A 69 -11.89 6.79 -0.29
C VAL A 69 -10.60 7.45 0.22
N ALA A 70 -9.54 6.67 0.36
CA ALA A 70 -8.23 7.15 0.80
C ALA A 70 -7.70 8.21 -0.18
N LEU A 71 -7.61 7.89 -1.48
CA LEU A 71 -7.12 8.79 -2.51
C LEU A 71 -8.00 10.04 -2.66
N GLY A 72 -9.33 9.90 -2.54
CA GLY A 72 -10.25 11.03 -2.53
C GLY A 72 -9.98 12.00 -1.37
N GLY A 73 -9.75 11.48 -0.16
CA GLY A 73 -9.37 12.29 1.00
C GLY A 73 -8.00 12.95 0.85
N ILE A 74 -7.01 12.18 0.37
CA ILE A 74 -5.65 12.66 0.11
C ILE A 74 -5.65 13.79 -0.93
N GLY A 75 -6.38 13.62 -2.02
CA GLY A 75 -6.49 14.62 -3.08
C GLY A 75 -7.10 15.92 -2.58
N ARG A 76 -8.22 15.86 -1.85
CA ARG A 76 -8.84 17.05 -1.24
C ARG A 76 -7.89 17.80 -0.31
N ALA A 77 -7.17 17.07 0.55
CA ALA A 77 -6.19 17.69 1.45
C ALA A 77 -5.03 18.35 0.68
N ALA A 78 -4.53 17.71 -0.38
CA ALA A 78 -3.46 18.26 -1.21
C ALA A 78 -3.90 19.54 -1.93
N PHE A 79 -5.09 19.54 -2.56
CA PHE A 79 -5.64 20.73 -3.21
C PHE A 79 -5.91 21.87 -2.22
N GLY A 80 -6.39 21.56 -1.01
CA GLY A 80 -6.57 22.54 0.06
C GLY A 80 -5.26 23.21 0.48
N ARG A 81 -4.19 22.43 0.66
CA ARG A 81 -2.85 22.98 0.98
C ARG A 81 -2.29 23.86 -0.14
N ALA A 82 -2.45 23.42 -1.39
CA ALA A 82 -2.02 24.19 -2.56
C ALA A 82 -2.77 25.53 -2.65
N ALA A 83 -4.08 25.55 -2.43
CA ALA A 83 -4.88 26.77 -2.40
C ALA A 83 -4.48 27.74 -1.28
N LEU A 84 -3.95 27.23 -0.17
CA LEU A 84 -3.46 28.03 0.97
C LEU A 84 -1.98 28.45 0.83
N GLY A 85 -1.29 28.05 -0.25
CA GLY A 85 0.14 28.33 -0.44
C GLY A 85 1.06 27.57 0.53
N LEU A 86 0.55 26.52 1.19
CA LEU A 86 1.27 25.74 2.21
C LEU A 86 2.01 24.53 1.61
N GLY A 87 2.69 24.74 0.48
CA GLY A 87 3.44 23.71 -0.27
C GLY A 87 4.67 23.22 0.48
#